data_AF-A0A349YM10-F1
#
_entry.id   AF-A0A349YM10-F1
#
_cell.length_a   1.000
_cell.length_b   1.000
_cell.length_c   1.000
_cell.angle_alpha   90.00
_cell.angle_beta   90.00
_cell.angle_gamma   90.00
#
_symmetry.space_group_name_H-M   'P 1'
#
loop_
_entity.id
_entity.type
_entity.pdbx_description
1 polymer ?
#
loop_
_entity_poly.entity_id
_entity_poly.type
_entity_poly.pdbx_seq_one_letter_code
_entity_poly.pdbx_strand_id
1 'polypeptide(L)'
;MGGFTMGKKINASYSRFINIEKATPGMEDKIKTDFFYHTGKFVWKVKFNTPLDASTVSNTNLFVTNEAGMPMRADIHYLSSTNEIEIEPLDTYDTKQAYILHITTKVQSLGGQKLKEPIEVKFRL
;
A
#
# COMPACT_ATOMS: atom_id res chain seq x y z
N MET A 1 -26.84 41.70 -21.88
CA MET A 1 -27.48 40.50 -21.32
C MET A 1 -27.22 39.34 -22.27
N GLY A 2 -26.64 38.25 -21.75
CA GLY A 2 -26.23 37.08 -22.52
C GLY A 2 -24.90 36.57 -21.94
N GLY A 3 -24.70 35.32 -21.61
CA GLY A 3 -25.59 34.17 -21.55
C GLY A 3 -24.95 33.20 -20.55
N PHE A 4 -25.79 32.44 -19.87
CA PHE A 4 -25.38 31.41 -18.93
C PHE A 4 -24.72 30.26 -19.71
N THR A 5 -23.49 29.86 -19.35
CA THR A 5 -22.89 28.60 -19.82
C THR A 5 -22.31 27.79 -18.67
N MET A 6 -22.69 26.51 -18.76
CA MET A 6 -22.39 25.31 -17.99
C MET A 6 -21.32 25.41 -16.90
N GLY A 7 -21.73 25.09 -15.67
CA GLY A 7 -20.88 25.05 -14.49
C GLY A 7 -19.58 24.29 -14.76
N LYS A 8 -18.45 24.93 -14.43
CA LYS A 8 -17.16 24.24 -14.32
C LYS A 8 -17.41 22.97 -13.54
N LYS A 9 -17.16 21.83 -14.20
CA LYS A 9 -17.08 20.51 -13.59
C LYS A 9 -16.50 20.66 -12.19
N ILE A 10 -17.30 20.36 -11.17
CA ILE A 10 -16.74 20.05 -9.87
C ILE A 10 -15.96 18.76 -10.12
N ASN A 11 -14.68 18.89 -10.46
CA ASN A 11 -13.74 17.80 -10.24
C ASN A 11 -13.74 17.67 -8.72
N ALA A 12 -14.48 16.68 -8.20
CA ALA A 12 -14.24 16.21 -6.86
C ALA A 12 -12.73 16.03 -6.75
N SER A 13 -12.09 16.85 -5.91
CA SER A 13 -10.66 16.80 -5.68
C SER A 13 -10.30 15.33 -5.47
N TYR A 14 -9.45 14.77 -6.33
CA TYR A 14 -8.84 13.47 -6.09
C TYR A 14 -8.37 13.48 -4.64
N SER A 15 -9.02 12.70 -3.79
CA SER A 15 -8.69 12.58 -2.38
C SER A 15 -7.37 11.83 -2.24
N ARG A 16 -6.25 12.52 -2.51
CA ARG A 16 -4.91 11.99 -2.24
C ARG A 16 -4.57 12.22 -0.78
N PHE A 17 -5.21 11.42 0.08
CA PHE A 17 -4.93 11.35 1.53
C PHE A 17 -3.73 10.46 1.86
N ILE A 18 -3.03 9.99 0.83
CA ILE A 18 -1.75 9.32 0.94
C ILE A 18 -0.87 9.93 -0.14
N ASN A 19 0.21 10.56 0.29
CA ASN A 19 1.30 11.00 -0.56
C ASN A 19 2.35 9.90 -0.65
N ILE A 20 2.59 9.37 -1.85
CA ILE A 20 3.68 8.43 -2.11
C ILE A 20 4.94 9.27 -2.36
N GLU A 21 5.87 9.26 -1.39
CA GLU A 21 7.10 10.04 -1.47
C GLU A 21 8.18 9.34 -2.31
N LYS A 22 8.22 8.00 -2.27
CA LYS A 22 9.17 7.17 -3.02
C LYS A 22 8.63 5.75 -3.16
N ALA A 23 8.96 5.06 -4.25
CA ALA A 23 8.75 3.62 -4.39
C ALA A 23 9.98 2.95 -5.01
N THR A 24 10.05 1.63 -4.93
CA THR A 24 10.98 0.84 -5.76
C THR A 24 10.74 1.17 -7.23
N PRO A 25 11.79 1.40 -8.05
CA PRO A 25 11.64 1.77 -9.45
C PRO A 25 10.72 0.82 -10.23
N GLY A 26 9.74 1.36 -10.96
CA GLY A 26 8.77 0.61 -11.75
C GLY A 26 7.55 0.12 -10.95
N MET A 27 7.41 0.53 -9.68
CA MET A 27 6.21 0.31 -8.87
C MET A 27 5.33 1.56 -8.76
N GLU A 28 5.82 2.73 -9.14
CA GLU A 28 5.12 4.01 -9.03
C GLU A 28 3.74 3.97 -9.71
N ASP A 29 3.68 3.51 -10.96
CA ASP A 29 2.43 3.42 -11.73
C ASP A 29 1.51 2.26 -11.30
N LYS A 30 1.99 1.37 -10.43
CA LYS A 30 1.24 0.21 -9.92
C LYS A 30 0.56 0.49 -8.58
N ILE A 31 0.92 1.60 -7.92
CA ILE A 31 0.30 2.02 -6.66
C ILE A 31 -0.98 2.77 -6.98
N LYS A 32 -2.10 2.29 -6.44
CA LYS A 32 -3.42 2.92 -6.55
C LYS A 32 -3.92 3.29 -5.17
N THR A 33 -4.58 4.44 -5.07
CA THR A 33 -5.13 4.98 -3.82
C THR A 33 -6.61 5.22 -4.01
N ASP A 34 -7.45 4.42 -3.35
CA ASP A 34 -8.90 4.40 -3.57
C ASP A 34 -9.69 4.90 -2.34
N PHE A 35 -9.09 5.78 -1.51
CA PHE A 35 -9.66 6.22 -0.24
C PHE A 35 -10.36 7.59 -0.31
N PHE A 36 -11.54 7.68 0.32
CA PHE A 36 -12.39 8.87 0.36
C PHE A 36 -12.51 9.52 1.76
N TYR A 37 -11.83 8.98 2.79
CA TYR A 37 -11.92 9.49 4.18
C TYR A 37 -10.56 9.59 4.89
N HIS A 38 -10.45 10.54 5.83
CA HIS A 38 -9.25 10.93 6.56
C HIS A 38 -9.16 10.24 7.95
N THR A 39 -9.23 8.91 8.01
CA THR A 39 -9.31 8.17 9.28
C THR A 39 -7.95 7.82 9.90
N GLY A 40 -6.84 7.98 9.16
CA GLY A 40 -5.54 7.47 9.60
C GLY A 40 -5.43 5.94 9.59
N LYS A 41 -6.49 5.23 9.20
CA LYS A 41 -6.57 3.77 9.12
C LYS A 41 -6.89 3.35 7.71
N PHE A 42 -6.02 2.54 7.12
CA PHE A 42 -6.27 1.91 5.85
C PHE A 42 -5.46 0.61 5.74
N VAL A 43 -5.93 -0.28 4.87
CA VAL A 43 -5.33 -1.58 4.59
C VAL A 43 -4.50 -1.49 3.32
N TRP A 44 -3.27 -1.99 3.35
CA TRP A 44 -2.50 -2.21 2.13
C TRP A 44 -2.96 -3.51 1.49
N LYS A 45 -3.38 -3.42 0.22
CA LYS A 45 -3.72 -4.57 -0.63
C LYS A 45 -2.62 -4.78 -1.64
N VAL A 46 -1.89 -5.89 -1.52
CA VAL A 46 -0.76 -6.23 -2.39
C VAL A 46 -1.13 -7.42 -3.26
N LYS A 47 -1.32 -7.17 -4.55
CA LYS A 47 -1.70 -8.22 -5.52
C LYS A 47 -0.49 -8.81 -6.22
N PHE A 48 -0.38 -10.14 -6.18
CA PHE A 48 0.62 -10.90 -6.90
C PHE A 48 0.01 -11.53 -8.15
N ASN A 49 0.82 -11.70 -9.20
CA ASN A 49 0.39 -12.32 -10.45
C ASN A 49 0.41 -13.86 -10.38
N THR A 50 0.96 -14.43 -9.31
CA THR A 50 1.18 -15.87 -9.11
C THR A 50 0.79 -16.24 -7.69
N PRO A 51 0.21 -17.44 -7.45
CA PRO A 51 -0.05 -17.93 -6.09
C PRO A 51 1.21 -17.96 -5.22
N LEU A 52 1.04 -17.58 -3.96
CA LEU A 52 2.09 -17.53 -2.96
C LEU A 52 2.12 -18.78 -2.09
N ASP A 53 3.31 -19.10 -1.57
CA ASP A 53 3.43 -19.99 -0.43
C ASP A 53 3.02 -19.22 0.83
N ALA A 54 1.84 -19.56 1.35
CA ALA A 54 1.25 -18.93 2.53
C ALA A 54 2.15 -18.99 3.77
N SER A 55 3.03 -20.00 3.89
CA SER A 55 3.96 -20.11 5.01
C SER A 55 5.04 -19.01 5.01
N THR A 56 5.25 -18.36 3.86
CA THR A 56 6.20 -17.25 3.69
C THR A 56 5.53 -15.87 3.82
N VAL A 57 4.21 -15.83 3.95
CA VAL A 57 3.45 -14.59 4.16
C VAL A 57 3.36 -14.31 5.66
N SER A 58 4.16 -13.36 6.15
CA SER A 58 4.28 -13.07 7.57
C SER A 58 4.73 -11.62 7.84
N ASN A 59 4.57 -11.18 9.10
CA ASN A 59 5.01 -9.87 9.59
C ASN A 59 6.54 -9.67 9.57
N THR A 60 7.33 -10.70 9.26
CA THR A 60 8.78 -10.55 9.05
C THR A 60 9.14 -10.29 7.59
N ASN A 61 8.25 -10.64 6.67
CA ASN A 61 8.49 -10.58 5.23
C ASN A 61 7.67 -9.48 4.56
N LEU A 62 6.53 -9.10 5.14
CA LEU A 62 5.73 -7.94 4.76
C LEU A 62 5.43 -7.14 6.02
N PHE A 63 5.85 -5.89 6.09
CA PHE A 63 5.65 -5.06 7.28
C PHE A 63 5.74 -3.59 6.94
N VAL A 64 5.26 -2.74 7.84
CA VAL A 64 5.39 -1.29 7.75
C VAL A 64 6.28 -0.80 8.87
N THR A 65 7.19 0.14 8.60
CA THR A 65 7.95 0.87 9.63
C THR A 65 7.67 2.36 9.56
N ASN A 66 7.96 3.09 10.64
CA ASN A 66 8.17 4.53 10.55
C ASN A 66 9.56 4.85 9.94
N GLU A 67 9.87 6.13 9.73
CA GLU A 67 11.20 6.56 9.23
C GLU A 67 12.37 6.20 10.14
N ALA A 68 12.14 5.98 11.44
CA ALA A 68 13.17 5.53 12.37
C ALA A 68 13.42 4.00 12.28
N GLY A 69 12.72 3.29 11.40
CA GLY A 69 12.84 1.84 11.23
C GLY A 69 12.10 1.02 12.28
N MET A 70 11.27 1.65 13.12
CA MET A 70 10.45 0.93 14.11
C MET A 70 9.25 0.27 13.41
N PRO A 71 9.05 -1.05 13.55
CA PRO A 71 7.93 -1.75 12.92
C PRO A 71 6.60 -1.37 13.57
N MET A 72 5.58 -1.25 12.73
CA MET A 72 4.18 -1.17 13.15
C MET A 72 3.62 -2.57 13.31
N ARG A 73 2.73 -2.76 14.28
CA ARG A 73 1.95 -4.00 14.39
C ARG A 73 0.88 -4.01 13.32
N ALA A 74 0.73 -5.14 12.66
CA ALA A 74 -0.29 -5.35 11.65
C ALA A 74 -0.81 -6.79 11.69
N ASP A 75 -2.07 -6.95 11.30
CA ASP A 75 -2.63 -8.23 10.91
C ASP A 75 -2.36 -8.45 9.42
N ILE A 76 -1.98 -9.67 9.07
CA ILE A 76 -1.67 -10.06 7.69
C ILE A 76 -2.56 -11.22 7.28
N HIS A 77 -3.26 -11.03 6.17
CA HIS A 77 -4.14 -12.04 5.59
C HIS A 77 -3.77 -12.29 4.12
N TYR A 78 -3.56 -13.55 3.77
CA TYR A 78 -3.39 -13.96 2.38
C TYR A 78 -4.69 -14.51 1.81
N LEU A 79 -5.21 -13.85 0.78
CA LEU A 79 -6.39 -14.25 0.02
C LEU A 79 -5.95 -15.05 -1.22
N SER A 80 -5.87 -16.37 -1.08
CA SER A 80 -5.41 -17.27 -2.15
C SER A 80 -6.32 -17.27 -3.39
N SER A 81 -7.60 -16.93 -3.25
CA SER A 81 -8.55 -16.83 -4.38
C SER A 81 -8.23 -15.68 -5.33
N THR A 82 -7.57 -14.62 -4.85
CA THR A 82 -7.25 -13.41 -5.62
C THR A 82 -5.75 -13.13 -5.73
N ASN A 83 -4.92 -13.95 -5.07
CA ASN A 83 -3.48 -13.74 -4.89
C ASN A 83 -3.16 -12.38 -4.27
N GLU A 84 -3.97 -11.95 -3.31
CA GLU A 84 -3.84 -10.66 -2.64
C GLU A 84 -3.41 -10.87 -1.18
N ILE A 85 -2.49 -10.03 -0.70
CA ILE A 85 -2.19 -9.91 0.73
C ILE A 85 -2.82 -8.61 1.23
N GLU A 86 -3.54 -8.71 2.34
CA GLU A 86 -4.01 -7.58 3.12
C GLU A 86 -3.08 -7.38 4.32
N ILE A 87 -2.59 -6.15 4.50
CA ILE A 87 -1.79 -5.73 5.64
C ILE A 87 -2.57 -4.63 6.34
N GLU A 88 -3.15 -4.96 7.49
CA GLU A 88 -4.00 -4.07 8.30
C GLU A 88 -3.23 -3.61 9.55
N PRO A 89 -2.76 -2.36 9.60
CA PRO A 89 -2.12 -1.81 10.80
C PRO A 89 -3.09 -1.78 11.98
N LEU A 90 -2.61 -2.23 13.14
CA LEU A 90 -3.41 -2.19 14.38
C LEU A 90 -3.53 -0.77 14.95
N ASP A 91 -2.54 0.06 14.64
CA ASP A 91 -2.40 1.43 15.12
C ASP A 91 -2.62 2.43 13.96
N THR A 92 -3.19 3.61 14.24
CA THR A 92 -3.39 4.66 13.23
C THR A 92 -2.06 5.25 12.78
N TYR A 93 -1.94 5.57 11.50
CA TYR A 93 -0.82 6.37 11.00
C TYR A 93 -0.91 7.83 11.49
N ASP A 94 0.15 8.31 12.12
CA ASP A 94 0.39 9.72 12.40
C ASP A 94 0.66 10.52 11.11
N THR A 95 -0.06 11.63 10.92
CA THR A 95 0.04 12.52 9.74
C THR A 95 1.34 13.33 9.68
N LYS A 96 2.10 13.40 10.78
CA LYS A 96 3.33 14.19 10.89
C LYS A 96 4.60 13.43 10.51
N GLN A 97 4.54 12.11 10.33
CA GLN A 97 5.70 11.30 9.95
C GLN A 97 5.44 10.48 8.68
N ALA A 98 6.52 10.08 8.01
CA ALA A 98 6.42 9.13 6.92
C ALA A 98 6.60 7.69 7.42
N TYR A 99 6.16 6.76 6.58
CA TYR A 99 6.22 5.32 6.80
C TYR A 99 6.77 4.64 5.56
N ILE A 100 7.23 3.41 5.73
CA ILE A 100 7.74 2.59 4.65
C ILE A 100 7.05 1.23 4.72
N LEU A 101 6.31 0.87 3.67
CA LEU A 101 5.88 -0.50 3.45
C LEU A 101 7.05 -1.28 2.87
N HIS A 102 7.37 -2.43 3.44
CA HIS A 102 8.41 -3.34 2.98
C HIS A 102 7.79 -4.67 2.56
N ILE A 103 8.20 -5.18 1.40
CA ILE A 103 7.96 -6.54 0.93
C ILE A 103 9.31 -7.13 0.56
N THR A 104 9.77 -8.09 1.35
CA THR A 104 11.10 -8.68 1.19
C THR A 104 11.13 -9.74 0.10
N THR A 105 12.34 -10.08 -0.36
CA THR A 105 12.56 -11.21 -1.28
C THR A 105 12.32 -12.59 -0.66
N LYS A 106 11.97 -12.67 0.64
CA LYS A 106 11.65 -13.93 1.32
C LYS A 106 10.20 -14.37 1.14
N VAL A 107 9.33 -13.50 0.62
CA VAL A 107 8.01 -13.91 0.11
C VAL A 107 8.22 -14.78 -1.12
N GLN A 108 7.61 -15.95 -1.15
CA GLN A 108 7.78 -16.94 -2.22
C GLN A 108 6.48 -17.25 -2.93
N SER A 109 6.57 -17.52 -4.23
CA SER A 109 5.50 -18.20 -4.95
C SER A 109 5.35 -19.63 -4.47
N LEU A 110 4.22 -20.27 -4.73
CA LEU A 110 4.01 -21.69 -4.44
C LEU A 110 5.03 -22.60 -5.15
N GLY A 111 5.60 -22.13 -6.27
CA GLY A 111 6.69 -22.80 -6.99
C GLY A 111 8.10 -22.47 -6.48
N GLY A 112 8.24 -21.78 -5.34
CA GLY A 112 9.51 -21.43 -4.71
C GLY A 112 10.26 -20.24 -5.33
N GLN A 113 9.64 -19.51 -6.26
CA GLN A 113 10.27 -18.32 -6.85
C GLN A 113 10.18 -17.14 -5.89
N LYS A 114 11.22 -16.29 -5.89
CA LYS A 114 11.33 -15.10 -5.04
C LYS A 114 11.20 -13.83 -5.88
N LEU A 115 10.90 -12.72 -5.20
CA LEU A 115 11.05 -11.39 -5.81
C LEU A 115 12.52 -11.15 -6.19
N LYS A 116 12.75 -10.45 -7.31
CA LYS A 116 14.10 -10.12 -7.79
C LYS A 116 14.83 -9.17 -6.84
N GLU A 117 14.08 -8.25 -6.24
CA GLU A 117 14.53 -7.25 -5.29
C GLU A 117 13.40 -6.96 -4.30
N PRO A 118 13.69 -6.42 -3.11
CA PRO A 118 12.64 -5.98 -2.20
C PRO A 118 11.81 -4.84 -2.81
N ILE A 119 10.53 -4.82 -2.49
CA ILE A 119 9.63 -3.72 -2.84
C ILE A 119 9.47 -2.85 -1.60
N GLU A 120 9.71 -1.56 -1.78
CA GLU A 120 9.53 -0.54 -0.75
C GLU A 120 8.64 0.58 -1.27
N VAL A 121 7.74 1.06 -0.42
CA VAL A 121 6.91 2.23 -0.70
C VAL A 121 6.98 3.17 0.50
N LYS A 122 7.60 4.33 0.31
CA LYS A 122 7.61 5.41 1.29
C LYS A 122 6.38 6.28 1.09
N PHE A 123 5.62 6.49 2.14
CA PHE A 123 4.38 7.25 2.08
C PHE A 123 4.15 8.11 3.34
N ARG A 124 3.28 9.10 3.20
CA ARG A 124 2.77 9.97 4.27
C ARG A 124 1.28 10.18 4.04
N LEU A 125 0.51 10.43 5.08
CA LEU A 125 -0.91 10.80 4.96
C LEU A 125 -1.09 12.28 4.62
#